data_AF-A0ABD1PRI0-F1
#
_entry.id   AF-A0ABD1PRI0-F1
#
_cell.length_a   1.000
_cell.length_b   1.000
_cell.length_c   1.000
_cell.angle_alpha   90.00
_cell.angle_beta   90.00
_cell.angle_gamma   90.00
#
_symmetry.space_group_name_H-M   'P 1'
#
loop_
_entity.id
_entity.type
_entity.pdbx_description
1 polymer ?
#
loop_
_entity_poly.entity_id
_entity_poly.type
_entity_poly.pdbx_seq_one_letter_code
_entity_poly.pdbx_strand_id
1 'polypeptide(L)'
;MISIIDDTYDAYGTVEELEVFTEAIQRWDISEIDRLPEYMKPLYSALLNLYKQFDEELSKEGRSYAVYYAKEAVEKERGQIATGIELYMKDNGMTKEETTDKLLEMVSNAWKDSNEECLRPTSSSKEILLRILNFERLIDIVYKGNEDGYTQAQKVLKPHIISFFIDPIKV
;
A
#
# COMPACT_ATOMS: atom_id res chain seq x y z
N MET A 1 -9.68 -0.41 2.00
CA MET A 1 -10.15 -0.69 0.62
C MET A 1 -9.08 -1.46 -0.15
N ILE A 2 -7.87 -0.91 -0.34
CA ILE A 2 -6.78 -1.58 -1.05
C ILE A 2 -6.44 -2.97 -0.46
N SER A 3 -6.42 -3.14 0.86
CA SER A 3 -6.22 -4.47 1.48
C SER A 3 -7.27 -5.53 1.08
N ILE A 4 -8.52 -5.15 0.80
CA ILE A 4 -9.54 -6.11 0.35
C ILE A 4 -9.30 -6.48 -1.13
N ILE A 5 -8.83 -5.51 -1.92
CA ILE A 5 -8.40 -5.76 -3.30
C ILE A 5 -7.21 -6.73 -3.29
N ASP A 6 -6.20 -6.47 -2.46
CA ASP A 6 -5.04 -7.35 -2.25
C ASP A 6 -5.47 -8.79 -1.91
N ASP A 7 -6.31 -8.99 -0.89
CA ASP A 7 -6.86 -10.32 -0.54
C ASP A 7 -7.62 -10.99 -1.70
N THR A 8 -8.29 -10.19 -2.53
CA THR A 8 -9.01 -10.68 -3.72
C THR A 8 -8.03 -11.21 -4.76
N TYR A 9 -6.92 -10.52 -5.01
CA TYR A 9 -5.89 -10.96 -5.96
C TYR A 9 -5.03 -12.11 -5.42
N ASP A 10 -4.73 -12.12 -4.13
CA ASP A 10 -3.81 -13.10 -3.53
C ASP A 10 -4.48 -14.43 -3.18
N ALA A 11 -5.73 -14.40 -2.70
CA ALA A 11 -6.33 -15.57 -2.06
C ALA A 11 -7.73 -15.97 -2.56
N TYR A 12 -8.42 -15.14 -3.34
CA TYR A 12 -9.85 -15.37 -3.66
C TYR A 12 -10.17 -15.51 -5.14
N GLY A 13 -9.73 -14.56 -5.98
CA GLY A 13 -10.12 -14.51 -7.39
C GLY A 13 -9.41 -15.55 -8.26
N THR A 14 -10.12 -16.07 -9.26
CA THR A 14 -9.45 -16.83 -10.33
C THR A 14 -8.76 -15.89 -11.30
N VAL A 15 -7.79 -16.38 -12.08
CA VAL A 15 -7.09 -15.56 -13.07
C VAL A 15 -8.06 -14.87 -14.02
N GLU A 16 -9.09 -15.58 -14.50
CA GLU A 16 -10.10 -15.05 -15.41
C GLU A 16 -10.96 -13.97 -14.76
N GLU A 17 -11.33 -14.14 -13.48
CA GLU A 17 -12.08 -13.13 -12.74
C GLU A 17 -11.23 -11.88 -12.48
N LEU A 18 -9.97 -12.06 -12.12
CA LEU A 18 -9.03 -10.97 -11.84
C LEU A 18 -8.65 -10.18 -13.09
N GLU A 19 -8.59 -10.81 -14.27
CA GLU A 19 -8.43 -10.10 -15.54
C GLU A 19 -9.59 -9.12 -15.77
N VAL A 20 -10.83 -9.60 -15.64
CA VAL A 20 -12.03 -8.75 -15.81
C VAL A 20 -12.09 -7.65 -14.74
N PHE A 21 -11.73 -7.96 -13.50
CA PHE A 21 -11.68 -6.98 -12.41
C PHE A 21 -10.61 -5.91 -12.63
N THR A 22 -9.42 -6.30 -13.10
CA THR A 22 -8.34 -5.36 -13.46
C THR A 22 -8.79 -4.40 -14.57
N GLU A 23 -9.44 -4.92 -15.61
CA GLU A 23 -9.98 -4.09 -16.69
C GLU A 23 -11.04 -3.11 -16.19
N ALA A 24 -11.93 -3.54 -15.30
CA ALA A 24 -12.96 -2.68 -14.72
C ALA A 24 -12.34 -1.56 -13.86
N ILE A 25 -11.27 -1.85 -13.09
CA ILE A 25 -10.52 -0.84 -12.34
C ILE A 25 -9.89 0.17 -13.31
N GLN A 26 -9.23 -0.28 -14.36
CA GLN A 26 -8.57 0.59 -15.34
C GLN A 26 -9.54 1.48 -16.13
N ARG A 27 -10.78 1.00 -16.36
CA ARG A 27 -11.83 1.81 -17.01
C ARG A 27 -12.48 2.81 -16.07
N TRP A 28 -12.48 2.52 -14.77
CA TRP A 28 -13.04 3.37 -13.71
C TRP A 28 -14.50 3.80 -13.97
N ASP A 29 -15.35 2.91 -14.48
CA ASP A 29 -16.76 3.18 -14.83
C ASP A 29 -17.71 2.17 -14.18
N ILE A 30 -18.73 2.68 -13.49
CA ILE A 30 -19.75 1.86 -12.83
C ILE A 30 -20.51 0.96 -13.81
N SER A 31 -20.57 1.30 -15.11
CA SER A 31 -21.19 0.43 -16.12
C SER A 31 -20.48 -0.92 -16.28
N GLU A 32 -19.21 -1.03 -15.85
CA GLU A 32 -18.44 -2.28 -15.91
C GLU A 32 -18.88 -3.29 -14.84
N ILE A 33 -19.71 -2.88 -13.86
CA ILE A 33 -20.09 -3.70 -12.70
C ILE A 33 -20.77 -5.02 -13.10
N ASP A 34 -21.57 -5.03 -14.17
CA ASP A 34 -22.31 -6.23 -14.60
C ASP A 34 -21.40 -7.31 -15.18
N ARG A 35 -20.16 -6.96 -15.55
CA ARG A 35 -19.14 -7.92 -16.02
C ARG A 35 -18.49 -8.67 -14.86
N LEU A 36 -18.59 -8.15 -13.64
CA LEU A 36 -17.89 -8.69 -12.47
C LEU A 36 -18.67 -9.85 -11.82
N PRO A 37 -17.98 -10.81 -11.20
CA PRO A 37 -18.60 -11.78 -10.31
C PRO A 37 -19.37 -11.11 -9.17
N GLU A 38 -20.49 -11.71 -8.74
CA GLU A 38 -21.39 -11.13 -7.73
C GLU A 38 -20.68 -10.70 -6.43
N TYR A 39 -19.66 -11.44 -5.99
CA TYR A 39 -18.92 -11.12 -4.77
C TYR A 39 -17.97 -9.91 -4.92
N MET A 40 -17.52 -9.59 -6.15
CA MET A 40 -16.65 -8.44 -6.43
C MET A 40 -17.43 -7.14 -6.65
N LYS A 41 -18.71 -7.22 -7.04
CA LYS A 41 -19.55 -6.03 -7.31
C LYS A 41 -19.63 -5.04 -6.13
N PRO A 42 -19.79 -5.49 -4.86
CA PRO A 42 -19.78 -4.59 -3.72
C PRO A 42 -18.42 -3.90 -3.53
N LEU A 43 -17.32 -4.63 -3.72
CA LEU A 43 -15.96 -4.09 -3.61
C LEU A 43 -15.73 -2.98 -4.65
N TYR A 44 -16.06 -3.26 -5.92
CA TYR A 44 -15.93 -2.29 -7.01
C TYR A 44 -16.79 -1.04 -6.76
N SER A 45 -18.05 -1.23 -6.38
CA SER A 45 -18.96 -0.13 -6.05
C SER A 45 -18.43 0.72 -4.90
N ALA A 46 -17.91 0.09 -3.85
CA ALA A 46 -17.36 0.78 -2.69
C ALA A 46 -16.10 1.59 -3.06
N LEU A 47 -15.24 1.05 -3.92
CA LEU A 47 -14.07 1.75 -4.44
C LEU A 47 -14.48 3.03 -5.19
N LEU A 48 -15.38 2.92 -6.18
CA LEU A 48 -15.83 4.07 -6.96
C LEU A 48 -16.52 5.14 -6.10
N ASN A 49 -17.38 4.70 -5.17
CA ASN A 49 -18.08 5.61 -4.26
C ASN A 49 -17.13 6.33 -3.30
N LEU A 50 -16.09 5.65 -2.78
CA LEU A 50 -15.08 6.27 -1.92
C LEU A 50 -14.36 7.41 -2.63
N TYR A 51 -13.91 7.17 -3.87
CA TYR A 51 -13.21 8.18 -4.66
C TYR A 51 -14.12 9.34 -5.07
N LYS A 52 -15.40 9.07 -5.32
CA LYS A 52 -16.40 10.13 -5.54
C LYS A 52 -16.58 11.00 -4.30
N GLN A 53 -16.68 10.40 -3.11
CA GLN A 53 -16.80 11.15 -1.85
C GLN A 53 -15.56 12.03 -1.60
N PHE A 54 -14.36 11.49 -1.80
CA PHE A 54 -13.14 12.29 -1.70
C PHE A 54 -13.12 13.45 -2.70
N ASP A 55 -13.58 13.24 -3.93
CA ASP A 55 -13.64 14.31 -4.93
C ASP A 55 -14.62 15.41 -4.53
N GLU A 56 -15.81 15.03 -4.04
CA GLU A 56 -16.83 15.98 -3.56
C GLU A 56 -16.33 16.79 -2.36
N GLU A 57 -15.59 16.17 -1.43
CA GLU A 57 -14.99 16.86 -0.28
C GLU A 57 -13.86 17.79 -0.69
N LEU A 58 -12.89 17.29 -1.46
CA LEU A 58 -11.70 18.04 -1.84
C LEU A 58 -11.99 19.12 -2.89
N SER A 59 -13.02 18.96 -3.70
CA SER A 59 -13.48 20.00 -4.63
C SER A 59 -13.90 21.27 -3.91
N LYS A 60 -14.46 21.17 -2.69
CA LYS A 60 -14.82 22.34 -1.87
C LYS A 60 -13.58 23.18 -1.48
N GLU A 61 -12.42 22.54 -1.43
CA GLU A 61 -11.13 23.17 -1.14
C GLU A 61 -10.31 23.48 -2.41
N GLY A 62 -10.84 23.20 -3.61
CA GLY A 62 -10.10 23.34 -4.88
C GLY A 62 -8.99 22.29 -5.08
N ARG A 63 -9.09 21.13 -4.40
CA ARG A 63 -8.06 20.09 -4.34
C ARG A 63 -8.45 18.78 -5.04
N SER A 64 -9.44 18.82 -5.94
CA SER A 64 -9.90 17.67 -6.74
C SER A 64 -8.76 16.95 -7.50
N TYR A 65 -7.70 17.68 -7.90
CA TYR A 65 -6.52 17.11 -8.54
C TYR A 65 -5.81 16.02 -7.70
N ALA A 66 -5.95 16.06 -6.37
CA ALA A 66 -5.38 15.03 -5.50
C ALA A 66 -6.07 13.67 -5.71
N VAL A 67 -7.38 13.68 -5.99
CA VAL A 67 -8.15 12.48 -6.31
C VAL A 67 -7.74 11.91 -7.66
N TYR A 68 -7.45 12.78 -8.64
CA TYR A 68 -6.90 12.35 -9.93
C TYR A 68 -5.60 11.55 -9.77
N TYR A 69 -4.63 12.07 -9.01
CA TYR A 69 -3.38 11.35 -8.77
C TYR A 69 -3.57 10.06 -7.96
N ALA A 70 -4.50 10.04 -7.02
CA ALA A 70 -4.83 8.84 -6.27
C ALA A 70 -5.45 7.76 -7.17
N LYS A 71 -6.33 8.13 -8.13
CA LYS A 71 -6.88 7.20 -9.13
C LYS A 71 -5.78 6.64 -10.02
N GLU A 72 -4.92 7.51 -10.57
CA GLU A 72 -3.80 7.09 -11.41
C GLU A 72 -2.88 6.08 -10.71
N ALA A 73 -2.69 6.22 -9.39
CA ALA A 73 -1.87 5.29 -8.61
C ALA A 73 -2.52 3.90 -8.51
N VAL A 74 -3.83 3.83 -8.27
CA VAL A 74 -4.58 2.56 -8.21
C VAL A 74 -4.67 1.89 -9.57
N GLU A 75 -4.92 2.65 -10.64
CA GLU A 75 -5.01 2.11 -12.01
C GLU A 75 -3.70 1.46 -12.49
N LYS A 76 -2.56 1.92 -11.97
CA LYS A 76 -1.23 1.41 -12.31
C LYS A 76 -0.81 0.19 -11.50
N GLU A 77 -1.53 -0.13 -10.43
CA GLU A 77 -1.24 -1.28 -9.58
C GLU A 77 -1.51 -2.58 -10.36
N ARG A 78 -0.53 -3.49 -10.35
CA ARG A 78 -0.62 -4.80 -11.00
C ARG A 78 -0.37 -5.88 -9.97
N GLY A 79 -1.17 -6.94 -10.01
CA GLY A 79 -0.99 -8.11 -9.15
C GLY A 79 0.43 -8.68 -9.25
N GLN A 80 0.93 -9.23 -8.14
CA GLN A 80 2.25 -9.84 -8.09
C GLN A 80 2.16 -11.32 -8.52
N ILE A 81 3.08 -11.76 -9.39
CA ILE A 81 3.14 -13.14 -9.90
C ILE A 81 4.22 -13.96 -9.18
N ALA A 82 5.21 -13.31 -8.57
CA ALA A 82 6.30 -13.96 -7.87
C ALA A 82 6.86 -13.06 -6.76
N THR A 83 7.42 -13.68 -5.71
CA THR A 83 8.03 -12.92 -4.62
C THR A 83 9.31 -12.24 -5.11
N GLY A 84 9.58 -11.02 -4.63
CA GLY A 84 10.77 -10.26 -5.01
C GLY A 84 12.09 -11.00 -4.71
N ILE A 85 12.13 -11.81 -3.65
CA ILE A 85 13.30 -12.62 -3.28
C ILE A 85 13.57 -13.70 -4.32
N GLU A 86 12.56 -14.46 -4.74
CA GLU A 86 12.75 -15.55 -5.71
C GLU A 86 13.17 -15.04 -7.08
N LEU A 87 12.60 -13.92 -7.52
CA LEU A 87 13.02 -13.25 -8.76
C LEU A 87 14.46 -12.78 -8.66
N TYR A 88 14.82 -12.10 -7.57
CA TYR A 88 16.18 -11.59 -7.37
C TYR A 88 17.21 -12.72 -7.29
N MET A 89 16.89 -13.81 -6.60
CA MET A 89 17.72 -15.02 -6.56
C MET A 89 17.94 -15.58 -7.95
N LYS A 90 16.86 -15.75 -8.73
CA LYS A 90 16.91 -16.31 -10.09
C LYS A 90 17.77 -15.47 -11.02
N ASP A 91 17.61 -14.14 -10.97
CA ASP A 91 18.29 -13.22 -11.89
C ASP A 91 19.78 -13.07 -11.57
N ASN A 92 20.17 -13.26 -10.30
CA ASN A 92 21.54 -13.07 -9.84
C ASN A 92 22.27 -14.39 -9.50
N GLY A 93 21.60 -15.54 -9.59
CA GLY A 93 22.15 -16.84 -9.21
C GLY A 93 22.50 -16.95 -7.72
N MET A 94 21.84 -16.16 -6.88
CA MET A 94 22.14 -16.04 -5.44
C MET A 94 21.30 -17.01 -4.60
N THR A 95 21.82 -17.34 -3.42
CA THR A 95 21.05 -18.02 -2.37
C THR A 95 20.03 -17.07 -1.73
N LYS A 96 19.08 -17.66 -0.98
CA LYS A 96 18.08 -16.88 -0.23
C LYS A 96 18.72 -15.99 0.84
N GLU A 97 19.75 -16.48 1.52
CA GLU A 97 20.48 -15.74 2.56
C GLU A 97 21.21 -14.54 1.95
N GLU A 98 22.00 -14.75 0.89
CA GLU A 98 22.70 -13.68 0.18
C GLU A 98 21.73 -12.62 -0.38
N THR A 99 20.59 -13.07 -0.91
CA THR A 99 19.54 -12.16 -1.41
C THR A 99 18.92 -11.36 -0.28
N THR A 100 18.65 -11.99 0.86
CA THR A 100 18.08 -11.33 2.05
C THR A 100 19.04 -10.26 2.57
N ASP A 101 20.33 -10.60 2.73
CA ASP A 101 21.36 -9.66 3.16
C ASP A 101 21.46 -8.48 2.18
N LYS A 102 21.37 -8.75 0.87
CA LYS A 102 21.42 -7.69 -0.14
C LYS A 102 20.21 -6.77 -0.09
N LEU A 103 19.01 -7.31 0.10
CA LEU A 103 17.80 -6.51 0.26
C LEU A 103 17.82 -5.67 1.54
N LEU A 104 18.34 -6.20 2.64
CA LEU A 104 18.53 -5.44 3.88
C LEU A 104 19.56 -4.31 3.72
N GLU A 105 20.65 -4.55 2.96
CA GLU A 105 21.60 -3.50 2.59
C GLU A 105 20.91 -2.39 1.78
N MET A 106 20.07 -2.75 0.79
CA MET A 106 19.30 -1.80 -0.01
C MET A 106 18.35 -0.96 0.85
N VAL A 107 17.63 -1.59 1.80
CA VAL A 107 16.78 -0.88 2.77
C VAL A 107 17.60 0.08 3.63
N SER A 108 18.76 -0.36 4.13
CA SER A 108 19.66 0.49 4.93
C SER A 108 20.18 1.70 4.14
N ASN A 109 20.49 1.52 2.87
CA ASN A 109 20.92 2.62 2.00
C ASN A 109 19.75 3.57 1.69
N ALA A 110 18.56 3.05 1.39
CA ALA A 110 17.35 3.87 1.19
C ALA A 110 17.03 4.73 2.42
N TRP A 111 17.20 4.19 3.63
CA TRP A 111 17.07 4.98 4.87
C TRP A 111 18.07 6.13 4.96
N LYS A 112 19.32 5.96 4.50
CA LYS A 112 20.31 7.04 4.48
C LYS A 112 19.93 8.11 3.48
N ASP A 113 19.47 7.70 2.29
CA ASP A 113 19.03 8.60 1.23
C ASP A 113 17.83 9.45 1.70
N SER A 114 16.81 8.83 2.33
CA SER A 114 15.66 9.54 2.90
C SER A 114 16.05 10.52 4.00
N ASN A 115 17.06 10.19 4.81
CA ASN A 115 17.60 11.10 5.82
C ASN A 115 18.37 12.28 5.20
N GLU A 116 19.10 12.04 4.11
CA GLU A 116 19.82 13.09 3.37
C GLU A 116 18.86 14.08 2.72
N GLU A 117 17.78 13.61 2.09
CA GLU A 117 16.72 14.46 1.50
C GLU A 117 16.04 15.38 2.53
N CYS A 118 16.08 15.01 3.82
CA CYS A 118 15.56 15.82 4.91
C CYS A 118 16.52 16.96 5.36
N LEU A 119 17.76 16.98 4.86
CA LEU A 119 18.75 18.02 5.17
C LEU A 119 18.49 19.31 4.37
N ARG A 120 18.90 20.46 4.91
CA ARG A 120 18.69 21.76 4.25
C ARG A 120 19.81 22.05 3.25
N PRO A 121 19.50 22.66 2.08
CA PRO A 121 18.16 23.02 1.60
C PRO A 121 17.37 21.80 1.10
N THR A 122 16.07 21.73 1.42
CA THR A 122 15.23 20.59 1.04
C THR A 122 14.62 20.79 -0.35
N SER A 123 14.47 19.70 -1.10
CA SER A 123 13.85 19.66 -2.44
C SER A 123 12.35 19.94 -2.41
N SER A 124 11.68 19.57 -1.30
CA SER A 124 10.24 19.73 -1.08
C SER A 124 9.95 20.37 0.29
N SER A 125 8.67 20.68 0.55
CA SER A 125 8.25 21.16 1.87
C SER A 125 8.50 20.10 2.94
N LYS A 126 8.90 20.55 4.13
CA LYS A 126 9.12 19.65 5.27
C LYS A 126 7.89 18.82 5.62
N GLU A 127 6.71 19.37 5.40
CA GLU A 127 5.45 18.68 5.66
C GLU A 127 5.29 17.44 4.77
N ILE A 128 5.63 17.54 3.48
CA ILE A 128 5.59 16.40 2.55
C ILE A 128 6.65 15.37 2.93
N LEU A 129 7.89 15.80 3.17
CA LEU A 129 8.99 14.90 3.56
C LEU A 129 8.67 14.14 4.84
N LEU A 130 8.06 14.79 5.83
CA LEU A 130 7.64 14.13 7.08
C LEU A 130 6.54 13.08 6.86
N ARG A 131 5.68 13.22 5.85
CA ARG A 131 4.69 12.18 5.52
C ARG A 131 5.37 10.93 4.97
N ILE A 132 6.35 11.11 4.07
CA ILE A 132 7.13 10.00 3.51
C ILE A 132 7.94 9.31 4.61
N LEU A 133 8.68 10.07 5.42
CA LEU A 133 9.49 9.52 6.51
C LEU A 133 8.64 8.78 7.56
N ASN A 134 7.45 9.28 7.88
CA ASN A 134 6.56 8.59 8.82
C ASN A 134 5.96 7.31 8.23
N PHE A 135 5.81 7.22 6.90
CA PHE A 135 5.41 5.99 6.23
C PHE A 135 6.52 4.93 6.30
N GLU A 136 7.78 5.31 6.07
CA GLU A 136 8.94 4.42 6.25
C GLU A 136 9.04 3.91 7.70
N ARG A 137 8.86 4.79 8.69
CA ARG A 137 8.80 4.40 10.11
C ARG A 137 7.66 3.45 10.42
N LEU A 138 6.50 3.66 9.81
CA LEU A 138 5.36 2.76 9.97
C LEU A 138 5.71 1.37 9.46
N ILE A 139 6.34 1.25 8.28
CA ILE A 139 6.78 -0.02 7.72
C ILE A 139 7.76 -0.72 8.68
N ASP A 140 8.76 0.00 9.19
CA ASP A 140 9.74 -0.56 10.15
C ASP A 140 9.06 -1.11 11.43
N ILE A 141 8.04 -0.40 11.94
CA ILE A 141 7.27 -0.84 13.10
C ILE A 141 6.40 -2.06 12.77
N VAL A 142 5.65 -2.02 11.67
CA VAL A 142 4.72 -3.07 11.27
C VAL A 142 5.45 -4.38 10.97
N TYR A 143 6.63 -4.32 10.36
CA TYR A 143 7.41 -5.49 9.98
C TYR A 143 8.56 -5.83 10.94
N LYS A 144 8.52 -5.24 12.14
CA LYS A 144 9.57 -5.40 13.13
C LYS A 144 9.81 -6.87 13.47
N GLY A 145 11.08 -7.27 13.46
CA GLY A 145 11.48 -8.65 13.76
C GLY A 145 11.24 -9.62 12.61
N ASN A 146 11.11 -9.12 11.38
CA ASN A 146 10.80 -9.91 10.17
C ASN A 146 9.48 -10.66 10.27
N GLU A 147 8.50 -10.07 10.96
CA GLU A 147 7.14 -10.61 11.07
C GLU A 147 6.18 -9.77 10.24
N ASP A 148 5.13 -10.39 9.72
CA ASP A 148 4.01 -9.65 9.15
C ASP A 148 3.08 -9.18 10.28
N GLY A 149 3.38 -8.00 10.84
CA GLY A 149 2.59 -7.43 11.91
C GLY A 149 1.24 -6.86 11.47
N TYR A 150 0.96 -6.72 10.18
CA TYR A 150 -0.35 -6.31 9.69
C TYR A 150 -1.32 -7.49 9.73
N THR A 151 -0.94 -8.62 9.10
CA THR A 151 -1.75 -9.85 9.12
C THR A 151 -1.73 -10.53 10.49
N GLN A 152 -0.59 -10.53 11.18
CA GLN A 152 -0.43 -11.09 12.53
C GLN A 152 -0.42 -10.00 13.61
N ALA A 153 -1.41 -9.10 13.56
CA ALA A 153 -1.52 -7.93 14.44
C ALA A 153 -1.40 -8.23 15.94
N GLN A 154 -1.73 -9.44 16.39
CA GLN A 154 -1.59 -9.82 17.81
C GLN A 154 -0.15 -9.75 18.33
N LYS A 155 0.84 -10.01 17.47
CA LYS A 155 2.26 -10.07 17.86
C LYS A 155 2.92 -8.70 17.88
N VAL A 156 2.60 -7.86 16.91
CA VAL A 156 3.28 -6.57 16.69
C VAL A 156 2.38 -5.39 17.02
N LEU A 157 1.22 -5.25 16.38
CA LEU A 157 0.40 -4.04 16.47
C LEU A 157 -0.48 -3.94 17.71
N LYS A 158 -0.91 -5.06 18.31
CA LYS A 158 -1.82 -5.06 19.45
C LYS A 158 -1.31 -4.24 20.64
N PRO A 159 -0.05 -4.39 21.11
CA PRO A 159 0.47 -3.55 22.20
C PRO A 159 0.43 -2.06 21.87
N HIS A 160 0.71 -1.69 20.62
CA HIS A 160 0.64 -0.31 20.16
C HIS A 160 -0.81 0.22 20.19
N ILE A 161 -1.77 -0.54 19.67
CA ILE A 161 -3.19 -0.14 19.69
C ILE A 161 -3.70 0.08 21.11
N ILE A 162 -3.35 -0.82 22.04
CA ILE A 162 -3.75 -0.69 23.45
C ILE A 162 -3.16 0.60 24.04
N SER A 163 -1.86 0.83 23.87
CA SER A 163 -1.17 2.00 24.40
C SER A 163 -1.69 3.33 23.82
N PHE A 164 -2.04 3.38 22.54
CA PHE A 164 -2.45 4.62 21.88
C PHE A 164 -3.95 4.92 22.01
N PHE A 165 -4.81 3.90 22.05
CA PHE A 165 -6.26 4.08 21.89
C PHE A 165 -7.10 3.52 23.03
N ILE A 166 -6.52 2.75 23.97
CA ILE A 166 -7.28 2.10 25.05
C ILE A 166 -6.83 2.61 26.41
N ASP A 167 -5.54 2.50 26.71
CA ASP A 167 -5.01 2.84 28.03
C ASP A 167 -4.58 4.32 28.07
N PRO A 168 -5.21 5.17 28.89
CA PRO A 168 -4.79 6.56 29.04
C PRO A 168 -3.46 6.64 29.79
N ILE A 169 -2.64 7.64 29.43
CA ILE A 169 -1.43 7.97 30.19
C ILE A 169 -1.87 8.44 31.58
N LYS A 170 -1.40 7.74 32.61
CA LYS A 170 -1.63 8.16 34.01
C LYS A 170 -0.84 9.43 34.27
N VAL A 171 -1.55 10.48 34.67
CA VAL A 171 -1.00 11.79 35.06
C VAL A 171 -0.94 11.89 36.57
#